data_AF-A0AAJ1NGI1-F1
#
_entry.id   AF-A0AAJ1NGI1-F1
#
_cell.length_a   1.000
_cell.length_b   1.000
_cell.length_c   1.000
_cell.angle_alpha   90.00
_cell.angle_beta   90.00
_cell.angle_gamma   90.00
#
_symmetry.space_group_name_H-M   'P 1'
#
loop_
_entity.id
_entity.type
_entity.pdbx_description
1 polymer ?
#
loop_
_entity_poly.entity_id
_entity_poly.type
_entity_poly.pdbx_seq_one_letter_code
_entity_poly.pdbx_strand_id
1 'polypeptide(L)'
;MLYDQGLSVSTIDKALAGDFSEATLDRIEAILGTKFAPKSNVFAEQASEDLGSYTFKAVEHLQGDYLVLRPCFSNVGRLNVYGISIKWDENEACLLFEEKQRSDVKYTQRGRVYVPFGKPFFSLVTIAKGSVRLINLYLPEEDGICRGVISTLHNPMAASFQPATCPIVLKRISIDELNDGVAAAGFVSSEMPQYTEYKDLLDGVIGDGYAVLVTGADFVERRKPLALVS
;
A
#
# COMPACT_ATOMS: atom_id res chain seq x y z
N MET A 1 -5.58 -43.19 -3.15
CA MET A 1 -5.22 -43.58 -4.53
C MET A 1 -3.78 -43.24 -4.93
N LEU A 2 -2.98 -42.49 -4.15
CA LEU A 2 -1.55 -42.25 -4.44
C LEU A 2 -0.56 -43.12 -3.62
N TYR A 3 -1.00 -43.65 -2.47
CA TYR A 3 -0.18 -44.47 -1.58
C TYR A 3 0.19 -45.84 -2.15
N ASP A 4 -0.69 -46.42 -2.96
CA ASP A 4 -0.56 -47.79 -3.47
C ASP A 4 0.38 -47.90 -4.70
N GLN A 5 0.95 -46.76 -5.12
CA GLN A 5 1.82 -46.62 -6.31
C GLN A 5 3.27 -46.26 -5.94
N GLY A 6 3.66 -46.41 -4.67
CA GLY A 6 5.05 -46.26 -4.22
C GLY A 6 5.52 -44.83 -3.89
N LEU A 7 4.60 -43.88 -3.70
CA LEU A 7 4.91 -42.55 -3.17
C LEU A 7 4.72 -42.52 -1.65
N SER A 8 5.75 -42.10 -0.91
CA SER A 8 5.67 -41.95 0.54
C SER A 8 4.85 -40.72 0.92
N VAL A 9 4.16 -40.76 2.09
CA VAL A 9 3.42 -39.61 2.66
C VAL A 9 4.30 -38.37 2.70
N SER A 10 5.54 -38.53 3.17
CA SER A 10 6.51 -37.43 3.28
C SER A 10 6.87 -36.80 1.94
N THR A 11 6.88 -37.58 0.85
CA THR A 11 7.11 -37.06 -0.51
C THR A 11 5.92 -36.23 -0.99
N ILE A 12 4.70 -36.66 -0.68
CA ILE A 12 3.47 -35.96 -1.03
C ILE A 12 3.36 -34.64 -0.24
N ASP A 13 3.64 -34.66 1.05
CA ASP A 13 3.59 -33.46 1.91
C ASP A 13 4.61 -32.41 1.46
N LYS A 14 5.82 -32.84 1.10
CA LYS A 14 6.86 -31.97 0.54
C LYS A 14 6.45 -31.37 -0.81
N ALA A 15 5.85 -32.18 -1.68
CA ALA A 15 5.34 -31.72 -2.96
C ALA A 15 4.23 -30.66 -2.78
N LEU A 16 3.28 -30.89 -1.87
CA LEU A 16 2.21 -29.92 -1.54
C LEU A 16 2.73 -28.66 -0.86
N ALA A 17 3.81 -28.75 -0.09
CA ALA A 17 4.47 -27.62 0.54
C ALA A 17 5.38 -26.82 -0.43
N GLY A 18 5.54 -27.28 -1.68
CA GLY A 18 6.39 -26.63 -2.68
C GLY A 18 7.89 -26.90 -2.53
N ASP A 19 8.29 -27.83 -1.65
CA ASP A 19 9.68 -28.20 -1.38
C ASP A 19 10.03 -29.55 -2.03
N PHE A 20 10.21 -29.55 -3.35
CA PHE A 20 10.50 -30.76 -4.11
C PHE A 20 11.47 -30.49 -5.27
N SER A 21 12.19 -31.53 -5.70
CA SER A 21 13.09 -31.47 -6.86
C SER A 21 12.35 -31.81 -8.15
N GLU A 22 12.90 -31.40 -9.30
CA GLU A 22 12.37 -31.79 -10.63
C GLU A 22 12.22 -33.31 -10.78
N ALA A 23 13.20 -34.08 -10.30
CA ALA A 23 13.13 -35.55 -10.29
C ALA A 23 11.96 -36.11 -9.45
N THR A 24 11.52 -35.37 -8.43
CA THR A 24 10.34 -35.72 -7.64
C THR A 24 9.06 -35.45 -8.41
N LEU A 25 9.00 -34.31 -9.13
CA LEU A 25 7.87 -33.94 -9.97
C LEU A 25 7.68 -34.95 -11.11
N ASP A 26 8.75 -35.29 -11.83
CA ASP A 26 8.74 -36.28 -12.91
C ASP A 26 8.19 -37.63 -12.45
N ARG A 27 8.54 -38.05 -11.23
CA ARG A 27 8.06 -39.31 -10.65
C ARG A 27 6.56 -39.26 -10.33
N ILE A 28 6.06 -38.12 -9.86
CA ILE A 28 4.63 -37.92 -9.59
C ILE A 28 3.85 -37.92 -10.91
N GLU A 29 4.35 -37.24 -11.95
CA GLU A 29 3.73 -37.23 -13.28
C GLU A 29 3.65 -38.63 -13.90
N ALA A 30 4.73 -39.41 -13.78
CA ALA A 30 4.79 -40.78 -14.27
C ALA A 30 3.77 -41.69 -13.59
N ILE A 31 3.54 -41.51 -12.28
CA ILE A 31 2.57 -42.29 -11.51
C ILE A 31 1.14 -41.88 -11.82
N LEU A 32 0.90 -40.57 -11.98
CA LEU A 32 -0.43 -40.03 -12.28
C LEU A 32 -0.82 -40.19 -13.76
N GLY A 33 0.13 -40.51 -14.64
CA GLY A 33 -0.10 -40.57 -16.09
C GLY A 33 -0.49 -39.22 -16.69
N THR A 34 -0.22 -38.11 -15.98
CA THR A 34 -0.48 -36.74 -16.43
C THR A 34 0.80 -35.93 -16.28
N LYS A 35 1.05 -35.04 -17.24
CA LYS A 35 2.01 -33.97 -17.04
C LYS A 35 1.34 -32.86 -16.26
N PHE A 36 1.99 -32.34 -15.23
CA PHE A 36 1.59 -31.05 -14.69
C PHE A 36 1.89 -30.02 -15.76
N ALA A 37 0.97 -29.10 -15.99
CA ALA A 37 1.32 -27.95 -16.78
C ALA A 37 2.49 -27.25 -16.05
N PRO A 38 3.56 -26.83 -16.74
CA PRO A 38 4.42 -25.80 -16.17
C PRO A 38 3.47 -24.69 -15.71
N LYS A 39 3.70 -24.09 -14.52
CA LYS A 39 2.97 -22.87 -14.14
C LYS A 39 2.95 -22.02 -15.38
N SER A 40 1.77 -21.87 -15.97
CA SER A 40 1.69 -21.11 -17.19
C SER A 40 2.16 -19.73 -16.77
N ASN A 41 3.32 -19.29 -17.26
CA ASN A 41 3.74 -17.88 -17.20
C ASN A 41 2.82 -17.05 -18.11
N VAL A 42 1.52 -17.34 -18.08
CA VAL A 42 0.50 -16.39 -18.46
C VAL A 42 0.64 -15.34 -17.38
N PHE A 43 1.39 -14.30 -17.71
CA PHE A 43 1.43 -13.06 -16.98
C PHE A 43 -0.03 -12.72 -16.70
N ALA A 44 -0.45 -12.93 -15.45
CA ALA A 44 -1.83 -12.66 -15.08
C ALA A 44 -1.94 -11.15 -15.10
N GLU A 45 -2.46 -10.61 -16.21
CA GLU A 45 -2.46 -9.18 -16.50
C GLU A 45 -3.51 -8.40 -15.74
N GLN A 46 -4.32 -9.07 -14.92
CA GLN A 46 -5.51 -8.49 -14.32
C GLN A 46 -5.62 -8.86 -12.84
N ALA A 47 -5.87 -7.85 -12.02
CA ALA A 47 -6.11 -8.01 -10.59
C ALA A 47 -7.49 -8.65 -10.33
N SER A 48 -7.65 -9.21 -9.14
CA SER A 48 -8.94 -9.75 -8.69
C SER A 48 -10.02 -8.67 -8.57
N GLU A 49 -11.28 -9.09 -8.52
CA GLU A 49 -12.44 -8.20 -8.42
C GLU A 49 -12.41 -7.33 -7.16
N ASP A 50 -11.98 -7.87 -6.02
CA ASP A 50 -11.87 -7.12 -4.77
C ASP A 50 -10.81 -6.00 -4.82
N LEU A 51 -9.85 -6.09 -5.73
CA LEU A 51 -8.84 -5.06 -6.00
C LEU A 51 -9.29 -4.04 -7.05
N GLY A 52 -10.43 -4.27 -7.71
CA GLY A 52 -11.01 -3.41 -8.75
C GLY A 52 -10.78 -3.88 -10.18
N SER A 53 -10.31 -5.12 -10.39
CA SER A 53 -10.16 -5.73 -11.73
C SER A 53 -9.30 -4.96 -12.73
N TYR A 54 -8.42 -4.09 -12.26
CA TYR A 54 -7.52 -3.31 -13.11
C TYR A 54 -6.50 -4.21 -13.81
N THR A 55 -6.03 -3.77 -14.99
CA THR A 55 -4.99 -4.48 -15.72
C THR A 55 -3.61 -3.87 -15.48
N PHE A 56 -2.53 -4.64 -15.67
CA PHE A 56 -1.15 -4.18 -15.59
C PHE A 56 -0.94 -2.87 -16.36
N LYS A 57 -1.38 -2.84 -17.63
CA LYS A 57 -1.25 -1.68 -18.50
C LYS A 57 -2.02 -0.46 -17.98
N ALA A 58 -3.19 -0.65 -17.38
CA ALA A 58 -3.99 0.45 -16.84
C ALA A 58 -3.33 1.13 -15.64
N VAL A 59 -2.50 0.41 -14.89
CA VAL A 59 -1.86 0.89 -13.65
C VAL A 59 -0.35 1.02 -13.76
N GLU A 60 0.22 0.88 -14.96
CA GLU A 60 1.66 0.99 -15.20
C GLU A 60 2.20 2.34 -14.70
N HIS A 61 1.43 3.41 -14.91
CA HIS A 61 1.75 4.76 -14.43
C HIS A 61 1.83 4.89 -12.91
N LEU A 62 1.24 3.97 -12.12
CA LEU A 62 1.32 3.99 -10.66
C LEU A 62 2.57 3.26 -10.12
N GLN A 63 3.27 2.51 -10.96
CA GLN A 63 4.52 1.86 -10.56
C GLN A 63 5.65 2.89 -10.38
N GLY A 64 6.58 2.62 -9.47
CA GLY A 64 7.74 3.47 -9.21
C GLY A 64 8.07 3.62 -7.73
N ASP A 65 9.06 4.47 -7.45
CA ASP A 65 9.44 4.84 -6.10
C ASP A 65 8.87 6.22 -5.74
N TYR A 66 8.49 6.37 -4.48
CA TYR A 66 7.82 7.56 -3.97
C TYR A 66 8.38 7.98 -2.62
N LEU A 67 8.49 9.29 -2.41
CA LEU A 67 8.66 9.90 -1.10
C LEU A 67 7.27 10.09 -0.47
N VAL A 68 7.06 9.47 0.68
CA VAL A 68 5.86 9.66 1.48
C VAL A 68 6.09 10.79 2.47
N LEU A 69 5.22 11.79 2.45
CA LEU A 69 5.19 12.89 3.42
C LEU A 69 3.92 12.77 4.27
N ARG A 70 4.06 12.92 5.59
CA ARG A 70 2.93 13.05 6.51
C ARG A 70 3.34 13.72 7.82
N PRO A 71 2.42 14.35 8.56
CA PRO A 71 2.71 14.82 9.90
C PRO A 71 3.14 13.68 10.84
N CYS A 72 4.01 13.95 11.80
CA CYS A 72 4.25 13.06 12.93
C CYS A 72 3.02 13.04 13.86
N PHE A 73 2.61 11.86 14.33
CA PHE A 73 1.54 11.78 15.34
C PHE A 73 2.02 12.15 16.74
N SER A 74 3.29 11.87 17.05
CA SER A 74 3.86 12.05 18.40
C SER A 74 4.56 13.39 18.62
N ASN A 75 4.90 14.13 17.56
CA ASN A 75 5.65 15.38 17.66
C ASN A 75 5.06 16.43 16.74
N VAL A 76 4.40 17.41 17.34
CA VAL A 76 3.77 18.52 16.63
C VAL A 76 4.83 19.33 15.89
N GLY A 77 4.55 19.68 14.64
CA GLY A 77 5.48 20.46 13.82
C GLY A 77 6.62 19.66 13.22
N ARG A 78 6.67 18.33 13.40
CA ARG A 78 7.57 17.44 12.65
C ARG A 78 6.83 16.65 11.59
N LEU A 79 7.54 16.36 10.50
CA LEU A 79 7.08 15.48 9.44
C LEU A 79 7.77 14.12 9.58
N ASN A 80 7.05 13.06 9.26
CA ASN A 80 7.59 11.73 9.08
C ASN A 80 7.67 11.44 7.58
N VAL A 81 8.89 11.32 7.08
CA VAL A 81 9.18 11.17 5.66
C VAL A 81 9.84 9.83 5.42
N TYR A 82 9.39 9.05 4.43
CA TYR A 82 9.98 7.74 4.13
C TYR A 82 9.72 7.33 2.68
N GLY A 83 10.50 6.39 2.16
CA GLY A 83 10.31 5.88 0.81
C GLY A 83 9.25 4.77 0.76
N ILE A 84 8.56 4.64 -0.36
CA ILE A 84 7.87 3.40 -0.73
C ILE A 84 8.20 3.03 -2.18
N SER A 85 8.03 1.77 -2.52
CA SER A 85 8.06 1.27 -3.89
C SER A 85 6.71 0.65 -4.22
N ILE A 86 6.14 0.97 -5.38
CA ILE A 86 4.93 0.34 -5.92
C ILE A 86 5.32 -0.42 -7.17
N LYS A 87 5.01 -1.73 -7.21
CA LYS A 87 5.37 -2.62 -8.32
C LYS A 87 4.30 -3.67 -8.55
N TRP A 88 4.16 -4.10 -9.80
CA TRP A 88 3.37 -5.27 -10.15
C TRP A 88 4.03 -6.53 -9.58
N ASP A 89 3.23 -7.36 -8.93
CA ASP A 89 3.61 -8.70 -8.51
C ASP A 89 2.93 -9.72 -9.43
N GLU A 90 3.73 -10.47 -10.18
CA GLU A 90 3.24 -11.46 -11.14
C GLU A 90 2.54 -12.64 -10.48
N ASN A 91 2.90 -12.97 -9.23
CA ASN A 91 2.32 -14.10 -8.52
C ASN A 91 0.95 -13.72 -7.93
N GLU A 92 0.80 -12.51 -7.42
CA GLU A 92 -0.45 -11.98 -6.88
C GLU A 92 -1.32 -11.28 -7.96
N ALA A 93 -0.81 -11.13 -9.18
CA ALA A 93 -1.47 -10.48 -10.31
C ALA A 93 -1.98 -9.06 -9.98
N CYS A 94 -1.24 -8.31 -9.16
CA CYS A 94 -1.66 -6.99 -8.72
C CYS A 94 -0.46 -6.11 -8.33
N LEU A 95 -0.69 -4.80 -8.26
CA LEU A 95 0.24 -3.88 -7.63
C LEU A 95 0.36 -4.14 -6.12
N LEU A 96 1.59 -4.25 -5.67
CA LEU A 96 2.00 -4.27 -4.28
C LEU A 96 2.85 -3.03 -3.97
N PHE A 97 2.84 -2.63 -2.71
CA PHE A 97 3.75 -1.59 -2.23
C PHE A 97 4.55 -2.07 -1.03
N GLU A 98 5.76 -1.52 -0.87
CA GLU A 98 6.66 -1.82 0.23
C GLU A 98 7.36 -0.54 0.72
N GLU A 99 7.41 -0.34 2.04
CA GLU A 99 8.15 0.76 2.66
C GLU A 99 9.67 0.56 2.56
N LYS A 100 10.40 1.62 2.21
CA LYS A 100 11.86 1.68 2.12
C LYS A 100 12.40 2.73 3.09
N GLN A 101 13.67 2.57 3.45
CA GLN A 101 14.45 3.56 4.22
C GLN A 101 13.76 4.08 5.49
N ARG A 102 13.15 3.17 6.24
CA ARG A 102 12.70 3.50 7.59
C ARG A 102 13.86 3.40 8.56
N SER A 103 13.97 4.34 9.48
CA SER A 103 14.90 4.27 10.62
C SER A 103 14.64 3.04 11.51
N ASP A 104 13.48 2.40 11.36
CA ASP A 104 13.00 1.25 12.14
C ASP A 104 12.62 0.04 11.25
N VAL A 105 13.59 -0.52 10.51
CA VAL A 105 13.47 -1.64 9.52
C VAL A 105 12.54 -2.79 9.96
N LYS A 106 12.42 -3.09 11.25
CA LYS A 106 11.50 -4.12 11.79
C LYS A 106 10.01 -3.82 11.58
N TYR A 107 9.66 -2.59 11.21
CA TYR A 107 8.28 -2.13 11.00
C TYR A 107 7.97 -1.77 9.54
N THR A 108 8.87 -2.10 8.61
CA THR A 108 8.61 -1.98 7.17
C THR A 108 7.30 -2.70 6.83
N GLN A 109 6.38 -1.96 6.23
CA GLN A 109 5.09 -2.49 5.81
C GLN A 109 5.08 -2.83 4.33
N ARG A 110 4.47 -3.97 4.01
CA ARG A 110 4.10 -4.38 2.65
C ARG A 110 2.58 -4.46 2.57
N GLY A 111 2.00 -4.10 1.43
CA GLY A 111 0.55 -4.15 1.24
C GLY A 111 0.15 -4.21 -0.22
N ARG A 112 -1.15 -4.24 -0.44
CA ARG A 112 -1.77 -4.27 -1.78
C ARG A 112 -2.29 -2.89 -2.16
N VAL A 113 -2.35 -2.66 -3.47
CA VAL A 113 -2.97 -1.47 -4.05
C VAL A 113 -4.37 -1.82 -4.55
N TYR A 114 -5.35 -1.00 -4.21
CA TYR A 114 -6.73 -1.12 -4.66
C TYR A 114 -7.01 0.03 -5.62
N VAL A 115 -7.51 -0.26 -6.82
CA VAL A 115 -7.82 0.77 -7.83
C VAL A 115 -9.28 0.63 -8.24
N PRO A 116 -10.20 1.38 -7.61
CA PRO A 116 -11.62 1.31 -7.94
C PRO A 116 -11.90 1.73 -9.38
N PHE A 117 -12.72 0.95 -10.07
CA PHE A 117 -13.12 1.25 -11.45
C PHE A 117 -13.87 2.59 -11.55
N GLY A 118 -13.44 3.44 -12.48
CA GLY A 118 -14.12 4.71 -12.81
C GLY A 118 -14.02 5.80 -11.75
N LYS A 119 -13.10 5.68 -10.78
CA LYS A 119 -12.82 6.72 -9.78
C LYS A 119 -11.37 7.16 -9.87
N PRO A 120 -11.05 8.46 -9.76
CA PRO A 120 -9.68 8.96 -9.83
C PRO A 120 -8.93 8.78 -8.50
N PHE A 121 -9.06 7.61 -7.88
CA PHE A 121 -8.46 7.31 -6.59
C PHE A 121 -7.84 5.91 -6.62
N PHE A 122 -6.89 5.70 -5.72
CA PHE A 122 -6.37 4.39 -5.38
C PHE A 122 -6.11 4.34 -3.87
N SER A 123 -6.02 3.12 -3.34
CA SER A 123 -5.78 2.90 -1.92
C SER A 123 -4.60 1.98 -1.70
N LEU A 124 -3.76 2.31 -0.73
CA LEU A 124 -2.72 1.41 -0.22
C LEU A 124 -3.22 0.80 1.09
N VAL A 125 -3.32 -0.53 1.12
CA VAL A 125 -3.84 -1.26 2.28
C VAL A 125 -2.77 -2.22 2.81
N THR A 126 -2.39 -2.02 4.06
CA THR A 126 -1.58 -2.97 4.82
C THR A 126 -2.44 -3.62 5.89
N ILE A 127 -2.35 -4.95 6.00
CA ILE A 127 -2.92 -5.72 7.10
C ILE A 127 -1.76 -6.48 7.76
N ALA A 128 -1.47 -6.17 9.02
CA ALA A 128 -0.41 -6.81 9.78
C ALA A 128 -0.92 -7.20 11.18
N LYS A 129 -1.03 -8.51 11.43
CA LYS A 129 -1.54 -9.06 12.72
C LYS A 129 -2.90 -8.46 13.14
N GLY A 130 -3.79 -8.25 12.16
CA GLY A 130 -5.10 -7.63 12.38
C GLY A 130 -5.10 -6.10 12.46
N SER A 131 -3.93 -5.45 12.53
CA SER A 131 -3.82 -3.99 12.40
C SER A 131 -3.95 -3.60 10.93
N VAL A 132 -4.87 -2.69 10.64
CA VAL A 132 -5.10 -2.18 9.28
C VAL A 132 -4.60 -0.75 9.18
N ARG A 133 -3.82 -0.49 8.14
CA ARG A 133 -3.50 0.86 7.67
C ARG A 133 -4.11 1.05 6.29
N LEU A 134 -4.83 2.14 6.14
CA LEU A 134 -5.46 2.53 4.90
C LEU A 134 -4.94 3.91 4.49
N ILE A 135 -4.37 4.01 3.30
CA ILE A 135 -4.01 5.27 2.66
C ILE A 135 -4.91 5.40 1.45
N ASN A 136 -5.70 6.47 1.36
CA ASN A 136 -6.50 6.80 0.19
C ASN A 136 -5.91 8.01 -0.50
N LEU A 137 -5.68 7.91 -1.80
CA LEU A 137 -4.98 8.92 -2.59
C LEU A 137 -5.75 9.19 -3.87
N TYR A 138 -5.80 10.45 -4.25
CA TYR A 138 -6.12 10.83 -5.62
C TYR A 138 -5.01 10.32 -6.56
N LEU A 139 -5.37 9.91 -7.78
CA LEU A 139 -4.38 9.55 -8.81
C LEU A 139 -3.42 10.72 -9.05
N PRO A 140 -2.15 10.46 -9.43
CA PRO A 140 -1.20 11.54 -9.68
C PRO A 140 -1.68 12.46 -10.80
N GLU A 141 -1.57 13.77 -10.58
CA GLU A 141 -1.78 14.78 -11.63
C GLU A 141 -0.50 14.96 -12.47
N GLU A 142 -0.42 16.03 -13.27
CA GLU A 142 0.75 16.32 -14.12
C GLU A 142 2.05 16.47 -13.32
N ASP A 143 1.95 16.86 -12.04
CA ASP A 143 3.10 17.02 -11.13
C ASP A 143 3.64 15.69 -10.59
N GLY A 144 2.97 14.56 -10.85
CA GLY A 144 3.36 13.25 -10.34
C GLY A 144 3.17 13.09 -8.82
N ILE A 145 2.38 13.96 -8.19
CA ILE A 145 2.12 13.97 -6.76
C ILE A 145 0.74 13.37 -6.50
N CYS A 146 0.68 12.34 -5.65
CA CYS A 146 -0.58 11.79 -5.16
C CYS A 146 -0.88 12.41 -3.79
N ARG A 147 -2.13 12.83 -3.58
CA ARG A 147 -2.58 13.54 -2.36
C ARG A 147 -3.77 12.84 -1.74
N GLY A 148 -3.84 12.79 -0.42
CA GLY A 148 -5.01 12.24 0.25
C GLY A 148 -4.79 12.04 1.75
N VAL A 149 -5.37 10.97 2.30
CA VAL A 149 -5.38 10.74 3.76
C VAL A 149 -4.90 9.34 4.12
N ILE A 150 -4.19 9.25 5.24
CA ILE A 150 -3.84 8.01 5.90
C ILE A 150 -4.69 7.85 7.15
N SER A 151 -5.21 6.65 7.38
CA SER A 151 -5.87 6.22 8.61
C SER A 151 -5.18 4.98 9.17
N THR A 152 -4.79 5.04 10.43
CA THR A 152 -4.02 3.96 11.10
C THR A 152 -4.24 4.04 12.61
N LEU A 153 -3.75 3.04 13.34
CA LEU A 153 -3.60 3.14 14.78
C LEU A 153 -2.31 3.85 15.15
N HIS A 154 -2.40 4.83 16.05
CA HIS A 154 -1.28 5.50 16.69
C HIS A 154 -1.20 5.07 18.16
N ASN A 155 0.02 4.84 18.66
CA ASN A 155 0.27 4.52 20.07
C ASN A 155 0.95 5.73 20.75
N PRO A 156 0.19 6.65 21.36
CA PRO A 156 0.75 7.76 22.12
C PRO A 156 1.40 7.29 23.45
N MET A 157 0.93 6.19 24.04
CA MET A 157 1.40 5.68 25.33
C MET A 157 1.25 4.16 25.39
N ALA A 158 2.33 3.42 25.65
CA ALA A 158 2.42 1.96 25.86
C ALA A 158 1.22 1.08 25.41
N ALA A 159 0.13 1.06 26.17
CA ALA A 159 -1.05 0.21 25.94
C ALA A 159 -2.30 0.96 25.39
N SER A 160 -2.20 2.26 25.14
CA SER A 160 -3.28 3.09 24.61
C SER A 160 -3.08 3.30 23.12
N PHE A 161 -3.85 2.59 22.30
CA PHE A 161 -3.92 2.85 20.86
C PHE A 161 -5.13 3.72 20.55
N GLN A 162 -4.92 4.74 19.73
CA GLN A 162 -5.99 5.59 19.22
C GLN A 162 -6.01 5.56 17.69
N PRO A 163 -7.19 5.54 17.05
CA PRO A 163 -7.30 5.82 15.63
C PRO A 163 -6.74 7.21 15.35
N ALA A 164 -5.97 7.33 14.27
CA ALA A 164 -5.41 8.59 13.83
C ALA A 164 -5.51 8.70 12.31
N THR A 165 -6.02 9.84 11.86
CA THR A 165 -6.13 10.18 10.44
C THR A 165 -5.42 11.51 10.20
N CYS A 166 -4.62 11.59 9.14
CA CYS A 166 -3.96 12.83 8.75
C CYS A 166 -3.78 12.91 7.23
N PRO A 167 -3.51 14.12 6.69
CA PRO A 167 -3.01 14.27 5.33
C PRO A 167 -1.76 13.43 5.06
N ILE A 168 -1.62 12.99 3.82
CA ILE A 168 -0.46 12.26 3.31
C ILE A 168 -0.25 12.61 1.84
N VAL A 169 1.02 12.68 1.43
CA VAL A 169 1.44 12.95 0.07
C VAL A 169 2.42 11.86 -0.38
N LEU A 170 2.29 11.40 -1.62
CA LEU A 170 3.31 10.61 -2.32
C LEU A 170 3.86 11.45 -3.45
N LYS A 171 5.12 11.89 -3.33
CA LYS A 171 5.85 12.57 -4.39
C LYS A 171 6.70 11.53 -5.12
N ARG A 172 6.53 11.37 -6.43
CA ARG A 172 7.40 10.48 -7.21
C ARG A 172 8.85 10.94 -7.12
N ILE A 173 9.76 10.00 -6.91
CA ILE A 173 11.20 10.25 -6.86
C ILE A 173 11.94 9.10 -7.55
N SER A 174 13.18 9.35 -7.95
CA SER A 174 14.12 8.28 -8.28
C SER A 174 14.71 7.65 -7.01
N ILE A 175 15.15 6.40 -7.13
CA ILE A 175 15.87 5.72 -6.04
C ILE A 175 17.21 6.40 -5.74
N ASP A 176 17.81 7.04 -6.72
CA ASP A 176 19.08 7.76 -6.59
C ASP A 176 18.89 9.03 -5.75
N GLU A 177 17.85 9.83 -6.01
CA GLU A 177 17.49 10.99 -5.17
C GLU A 177 17.25 10.60 -3.70
N LEU A 178 16.74 9.40 -3.47
CA LEU A 178 16.54 8.85 -2.13
C LEU A 178 17.86 8.38 -1.49
N ASN A 179 18.74 7.73 -2.25
CA ASN A 179 20.01 7.19 -1.75
C ASN A 179 21.07 8.28 -1.53
N ASP A 180 21.08 9.31 -2.37
CA ASP A 180 22.03 10.42 -2.33
C ASP A 180 21.68 11.45 -1.24
N GLY A 181 20.58 11.24 -0.51
CA GLY A 181 20.12 12.11 0.57
C GLY A 181 19.57 13.46 0.09
N VAL A 182 19.31 13.60 -1.22
CA VAL A 182 18.66 14.78 -1.82
C VAL A 182 17.24 14.91 -1.28
N ALA A 183 16.52 13.78 -1.19
CA ALA A 183 15.28 13.68 -0.45
C ALA A 183 15.57 13.35 1.03
N ALA A 184 15.24 14.27 1.95
CA ALA A 184 15.43 14.04 3.37
C ALA A 184 14.38 13.06 3.91
N ALA A 185 14.78 11.81 4.15
CA ALA A 185 13.97 10.81 4.83
C ALA A 185 14.17 10.83 6.35
N GLY A 186 13.18 10.32 7.09
CA GLY A 186 13.12 10.30 8.55
C GLY A 186 12.29 11.43 9.13
N PHE A 187 12.69 11.91 10.31
CA PHE A 187 12.00 13.01 10.99
C PHE A 187 12.51 14.36 10.50
N VAL A 188 11.68 15.07 9.73
CA VAL A 188 12.00 16.40 9.21
C VAL A 188 11.40 17.47 10.12
N SER A 189 12.22 18.40 10.60
CA SER A 189 11.83 19.49 11.49
C SER A 189 12.01 20.86 10.81
N SER A 190 11.45 21.91 11.42
CA SER A 190 11.47 23.29 10.90
C SER A 190 12.86 23.86 10.61
N GLU A 191 13.90 23.28 11.19
CA GLU A 191 15.29 23.71 11.01
C GLU A 191 15.92 23.10 9.75
N MET A 192 15.26 22.14 9.10
CA MET A 192 15.75 21.48 7.89
C MET A 192 15.29 22.21 6.62
N PRO A 193 16.15 22.33 5.58
CA PRO A 193 15.83 23.07 4.36
C PRO A 193 14.56 22.61 3.63
N GLN A 194 14.27 21.31 3.66
CA GLN A 194 13.14 20.69 2.94
C GLN A 194 11.80 20.90 3.66
N TYR A 195 11.80 21.35 4.91
CA TYR A 195 10.62 21.37 5.75
C TYR A 195 9.48 22.20 5.15
N THR A 196 9.78 23.42 4.70
CA THR A 196 8.79 24.35 4.16
C THR A 196 8.11 23.74 2.93
N GLU A 197 8.89 23.25 1.96
CA GLU A 197 8.34 22.60 0.76
C GLU A 197 7.43 21.41 1.12
N TYR A 198 7.90 20.52 2.00
CA TYR A 198 7.13 19.34 2.38
C TYR A 198 5.87 19.68 3.16
N LYS A 199 5.93 20.71 3.99
CA LYS A 199 4.78 21.20 4.75
C LYS A 199 3.74 21.82 3.80
N ASP A 200 4.16 22.63 2.83
CA ASP A 200 3.26 23.28 1.87
C ASP A 200 2.51 22.22 1.03
N LEU A 201 3.19 21.16 0.59
CA LEU A 201 2.56 20.03 -0.10
C LEU A 201 1.48 19.34 0.77
N LEU A 202 1.73 19.21 2.07
CA LEU A 202 0.79 18.59 3.01
C LEU A 202 -0.40 19.48 3.33
N ASP A 203 -0.17 20.78 3.51
CA ASP A 203 -1.22 21.77 3.76
C ASP A 203 -2.19 21.83 2.57
N GLY A 204 -1.66 21.74 1.34
CA GLY A 204 -2.44 21.70 0.09
C GLY A 204 -3.40 20.51 -0.02
N VAL A 205 -3.18 19.40 0.68
CA VAL A 205 -4.10 18.25 0.65
C VAL A 205 -5.52 18.65 1.07
N ILE A 206 -5.63 19.42 2.14
CA ILE A 206 -6.94 19.92 2.62
C ILE A 206 -7.28 21.25 1.93
N GLY A 207 -6.29 22.14 1.78
CA GLY A 207 -6.48 23.47 1.20
C GLY A 207 -7.04 23.43 -0.23
N ASP A 208 -6.57 22.47 -1.03
CA ASP A 208 -6.94 22.33 -2.45
C ASP A 208 -8.08 21.31 -2.67
N GLY A 209 -8.63 20.73 -1.59
CA GLY A 209 -9.82 19.87 -1.67
C GLY A 209 -9.57 18.40 -2.03
N TYR A 210 -8.33 17.90 -1.97
CA TYR A 210 -8.02 16.48 -2.16
C TYR A 210 -8.55 15.58 -1.03
N ALA A 211 -8.82 16.17 0.14
CA ALA A 211 -9.57 15.52 1.21
C ALA A 211 -10.35 16.55 2.04
N VAL A 212 -11.41 16.08 2.68
CA VAL A 212 -12.22 16.87 3.61
C VAL A 212 -12.25 16.17 4.96
N LEU A 213 -11.87 16.89 6.01
CA LEU A 213 -12.05 16.45 7.39
C LEU A 213 -13.36 17.02 7.91
N VAL A 214 -14.35 16.15 8.11
CA VAL A 214 -15.63 16.54 8.70
C VAL A 214 -15.56 16.34 10.21
N THR A 215 -15.74 17.42 10.95
CA THR A 215 -15.70 17.45 12.41
C THR A 215 -17.10 17.50 13.00
N GLY A 216 -17.23 17.24 14.31
CA GLY A 216 -18.51 17.38 15.01
C GLY A 216 -19.10 18.80 14.98
N ALA A 217 -18.25 19.84 14.84
CA ALA A 217 -18.72 21.22 14.72
C ALA A 217 -19.48 21.45 13.40
N ASP A 218 -19.07 20.77 12.32
CA ASP A 218 -19.69 20.87 10.99
C ASP A 218 -21.12 20.27 10.94
N PHE A 219 -21.50 19.48 11.95
CA PHE A 219 -22.87 18.95 12.09
C PHE A 219 -23.88 20.00 12.57
N VAL A 220 -23.43 21.04 13.30
CA VAL A 220 -24.34 22.03 13.91
C VAL A 220 -24.93 22.95 12.86
N GLU A 221 -24.20 23.29 11.78
CA GLU A 221 -24.71 24.15 10.70
C GLU A 221 -25.64 23.45 9.70
N ARG A 222 -25.59 22.11 9.59
CA ARG A 222 -26.36 21.37 8.57
C ARG A 222 -27.79 21.01 8.95
N ARG A 223 -28.22 21.24 10.20
CA ARG A 223 -29.65 21.16 10.56
C ARG A 223 -30.34 22.48 10.23
N LYS A 224 -30.80 22.66 8.99
CA LYS A 224 -31.91 23.60 8.74
C LYS A 224 -33.09 23.14 9.61
N PRO A 225 -33.70 23.99 10.45
CA PRO A 225 -34.93 23.61 11.14
C PRO A 225 -35.96 23.19 10.09
N LEU A 226 -36.68 22.09 10.36
CA LEU A 226 -37.87 21.74 9.58
C LEU A 226 -38.76 22.98 9.57
N ALA A 227 -38.90 23.62 8.40
CA ALA A 227 -39.94 24.61 8.22
C ALA A 227 -41.26 23.88 8.44
N LEU A 228 -41.92 24.16 9.56
CA LEU A 228 -43.31 23.79 9.75
C LEU A 228 -44.07 24.51 8.65
N VAL A 229 -44.54 23.73 7.68
CA VAL A 229 -45.47 24.20 6.66
C VAL A 229 -46.77 24.51 7.42
N SER A 230 -47.05 25.80 7.60
CA SER A 230 -48.35 26.32 8.04
C SER A 230 -49.30 26.43 6.87
#